data_AF-A0A1L8CRD3-F1
#
_entry.id   AF-A0A1L8CRD3-F1
#
_cell.length_a   1.000
_cell.length_b   1.000
_cell.length_c   1.000
_cell.angle_alpha   90.00
_cell.angle_beta   90.00
_cell.angle_gamma   90.00
#
_symmetry.space_group_name_H-M   'P 1'
#
loop_
_entity.id
_entity.type
_entity.pdbx_description
1 polymer ?
#
loop_
_entity_poly.entity_id
_entity_poly.type
_entity_poly.pdbx_seq_one_letter_code
_entity_poly.pdbx_strand_id
1 'polypeptide(L)'
;MIYEFLIPVIIIAFLKKGSLRHLSETEIRKQWVILSGFLLQLIAMFLYHRVSFINQSFAFWVVVSYLMLIYGCWCNRHLPGIKLFILGTLLNFLVIIANGGRMPVSLDALEWAGLSSYIPLVVEGVTKHQPLTESTLLPYLADVIPLRPPFVFSSMVVSPGDIAVTLGISWFIYKGMVKKI
;
A
#
# COMPACT_ATOMS: atom_id res chain seq x y z
N MET A 1 8.32 2.81 0.33
CA MET A 1 8.18 2.62 -1.14
C MET A 1 7.50 3.78 -1.85
N ILE A 2 6.22 4.09 -1.59
CA ILE A 2 5.45 5.06 -2.41
C ILE A 2 6.19 6.40 -2.61
N TYR A 3 6.70 7.03 -1.54
CA TYR A 3 7.41 8.31 -1.65
C TYR A 3 8.70 8.22 -2.50
N GLU A 4 9.40 7.08 -2.46
CA GLU A 4 10.65 6.89 -3.21
C GLU A 4 10.46 6.90 -4.71
N PHE A 5 9.31 6.41 -5.18
CA PHE A 5 8.97 6.42 -6.59
C PHE A 5 8.19 7.68 -6.98
N LEU A 6 7.36 8.21 -6.07
CA LEU A 6 6.59 9.43 -6.33
C LEU A 6 7.46 10.67 -6.48
N ILE A 7 8.51 10.84 -5.67
CA ILE A 7 9.37 12.03 -5.73
C ILE A 7 10.06 12.13 -7.11
N PRO A 8 10.76 11.10 -7.61
CA PRO A 8 11.32 11.11 -8.97
C PRO A 8 10.27 11.35 -10.05
N VAL A 9 9.10 10.73 -9.93
CA VAL A 9 8.01 10.89 -10.91
C VAL A 9 7.50 12.32 -10.97
N ILE A 10 7.33 12.96 -9.82
CA ILE A 10 6.93 14.37 -9.71
C ILE A 10 8.02 15.26 -10.33
N ILE A 11 9.31 15.01 -10.04
CA ILE A 11 10.44 15.73 -10.63
C ILE A 11 10.41 15.59 -12.16
N ILE A 12 10.28 14.38 -12.69
CA ILE A 12 10.21 14.11 -14.13
C ILE A 12 8.99 14.81 -14.75
N ALA A 13 7.85 14.79 -14.08
CA ALA A 13 6.64 15.49 -14.55
C ALA A 13 6.87 17.00 -14.65
N PHE A 14 7.51 17.62 -13.66
CA PHE A 14 7.87 19.04 -13.72
C PHE A 14 8.86 19.35 -14.85
N LEU A 15 9.88 18.50 -15.05
CA LEU A 15 10.81 18.65 -16.18
C LEU A 15 10.11 18.55 -17.54
N LYS A 16 8.98 17.84 -17.62
CA LYS A 16 8.09 17.76 -18.79
C LYS A 16 7.05 18.89 -18.83
N LYS A 17 7.26 19.98 -18.09
CA LYS A 17 6.33 21.13 -17.96
C LYS A 17 4.95 20.75 -17.41
N GLY A 18 4.86 19.66 -16.67
CA GLY A 18 3.67 19.29 -15.93
C GLY A 18 3.39 20.26 -14.79
N SER A 19 2.13 20.32 -14.34
CA SER A 19 1.70 21.21 -13.27
C SER A 19 0.85 20.47 -12.25
N LEU A 20 1.06 20.75 -10.96
CA LEU A 20 0.20 20.25 -9.88
C LEU A 20 -1.24 20.79 -10.00
N ARG A 21 -1.42 21.95 -10.65
CA ARG A 21 -2.74 22.50 -10.92
C ARG A 21 -3.57 21.58 -11.81
N HIS A 22 -2.96 20.99 -12.85
CA HIS A 22 -3.65 20.02 -13.71
C HIS A 22 -4.09 18.78 -12.94
N LEU A 23 -3.28 18.34 -11.97
CA LEU A 23 -3.63 17.23 -11.11
C LEU A 23 -4.82 17.59 -10.20
N SER A 24 -4.85 18.81 -9.63
CA SER A 24 -5.98 19.28 -8.81
C SER A 24 -7.29 19.47 -9.58
N GLU A 25 -7.20 19.72 -10.89
CA GLU A 25 -8.36 19.81 -11.80
C GLU A 25 -8.90 18.43 -12.19
N THR A 26 -8.21 17.35 -11.83
CA THR A 26 -8.69 15.99 -12.13
C THR A 26 -9.84 15.65 -11.19
N GLU A 27 -11.03 15.44 -11.76
CA GLU A 27 -12.21 15.06 -10.98
C GLU A 27 -12.08 13.64 -10.42
N ILE A 28 -11.83 13.53 -9.12
CA ILE A 28 -11.82 12.25 -8.41
C ILE A 28 -13.21 12.00 -7.82
N ARG A 29 -13.92 11.04 -8.42
CA ARG A 29 -15.26 10.62 -7.97
C ARG A 29 -15.15 9.93 -6.61
N LYS A 30 -16.05 10.27 -5.68
CA LYS A 30 -16.11 9.63 -4.34
C LYS A 30 -14.78 9.69 -3.57
N GLN A 31 -14.02 10.77 -3.72
CA GLN A 31 -12.79 11.00 -2.96
C GLN A 31 -12.98 10.82 -1.45
N TRP A 32 -14.14 11.21 -0.91
CA TRP A 32 -14.49 11.01 0.49
C TRP A 32 -14.50 9.53 0.91
N VAL A 33 -14.93 8.61 0.04
CA VAL A 33 -14.91 7.17 0.35
C VAL A 33 -13.47 6.65 0.41
N ILE A 34 -12.60 7.11 -0.50
CA ILE A 34 -11.17 6.78 -0.50
C ILE A 34 -10.52 7.30 0.80
N LEU A 35 -10.75 8.58 1.13
CA LEU A 35 -10.22 9.22 2.33
C LEU A 35 -10.73 8.56 3.61
N SER A 36 -12.03 8.25 3.69
CA SER A 36 -12.61 7.56 4.84
C SER A 36 -12.08 6.13 4.98
N GLY A 37 -11.90 5.38 3.89
CA GLY A 37 -11.28 4.05 3.93
C GLY A 37 -9.85 4.11 4.47
N PHE A 38 -9.04 5.05 3.97
CA PHE A 38 -7.68 5.25 4.47
C PHE A 38 -7.65 5.69 5.95
N LEU A 39 -8.51 6.64 6.33
CA LEU A 39 -8.61 7.12 7.70
C LEU A 39 -9.06 5.99 8.65
N LEU A 40 -10.01 5.16 8.23
CA LEU A 40 -10.44 4.00 8.98
C LEU A 40 -9.28 3.03 9.24
N GLN A 41 -8.46 2.77 8.23
CA GLN A 41 -7.25 1.95 8.37
C GLN A 41 -6.29 2.55 9.41
N LEU A 42 -6.03 3.86 9.36
CA LEU A 42 -5.15 4.55 10.31
C LEU A 42 -5.70 4.48 11.75
N ILE A 43 -6.99 4.72 11.93
CA ILE A 43 -7.65 4.66 13.23
C ILE A 43 -7.61 3.24 13.79
N ALA A 44 -7.93 2.23 12.98
CA ALA A 44 -7.90 0.83 13.39
C ALA A 44 -6.49 0.42 13.84
N MET A 45 -5.45 0.84 13.10
CA MET A 45 -4.05 0.60 13.48
C MET A 45 -3.65 1.33 14.77
N PHE A 46 -4.02 2.61 14.91
CA PHE A 46 -3.67 3.41 16.07
C PHE A 46 -4.32 2.89 17.37
N LEU A 47 -5.55 2.40 17.27
CA LEU A 47 -6.33 1.88 18.41
C LEU A 47 -6.10 0.39 18.68
N TYR A 48 -5.42 -0.34 17.79
CA TYR A 48 -5.24 -1.80 17.87
C TYR A 48 -4.71 -2.30 19.22
N HIS A 49 -3.70 -1.63 19.79
CA HIS A 49 -3.13 -1.96 21.10
C HIS A 49 -3.75 -1.16 22.27
N ARG A 50 -4.67 -0.24 21.98
CA ARG A 50 -5.25 0.67 22.98
C ARG A 50 -6.66 0.25 23.39
N VAL A 51 -7.37 -0.45 22.51
CA VAL A 51 -8.79 -0.79 22.69
C VAL A 51 -9.00 -2.27 22.37
N SER A 52 -9.37 -3.08 23.37
CA SER A 52 -9.57 -4.52 23.23
C SER A 52 -10.60 -4.89 22.16
N PHE A 53 -11.70 -4.12 22.06
CA PHE A 53 -12.69 -4.30 21.00
C PHE A 53 -12.10 -4.17 19.60
N ILE A 54 -11.25 -3.16 19.36
CA ILE A 54 -10.59 -2.95 18.07
C ILE A 54 -9.58 -4.06 17.79
N ASN A 55 -8.87 -4.54 18.82
CA ASN A 55 -7.96 -5.67 18.69
C ASN A 55 -8.70 -6.93 18.17
N GLN A 56 -9.80 -7.30 18.81
CA GLN A 56 -10.61 -8.47 18.45
C GLN A 56 -11.32 -8.32 17.09
N SER A 57 -11.69 -7.10 16.71
CA SER A 57 -12.36 -6.79 15.44
C SER A 57 -11.42 -6.23 14.36
N PHE A 58 -10.09 -6.32 14.54
CA PHE A 58 -9.12 -5.64 13.67
C PHE A 58 -9.27 -6.08 12.21
N ALA A 59 -9.35 -7.39 11.96
CA ALA A 59 -9.53 -7.94 10.62
C ALA A 59 -10.79 -7.39 9.94
N PHE A 60 -11.89 -7.21 10.68
CA PHE A 60 -13.12 -6.62 10.14
C PHE A 60 -12.88 -5.17 9.68
N TRP A 61 -12.25 -4.34 10.51
CA TRP A 61 -11.96 -2.95 10.14
C TRP A 61 -11.01 -2.82 8.96
N VAL A 62 -10.02 -3.70 8.87
CA VAL A 62 -9.12 -3.79 7.71
C VAL A 62 -9.89 -4.22 6.46
N VAL A 63 -10.84 -5.15 6.56
CA VAL A 63 -11.65 -5.54 5.40
C VAL A 63 -12.52 -4.37 4.93
N VAL A 64 -13.20 -3.70 5.85
CA VAL A 64 -14.05 -2.55 5.52
C VAL A 64 -13.25 -1.43 4.86
N SER A 65 -12.07 -1.09 5.38
CA SER A 65 -11.21 -0.04 4.81
C SER A 65 -10.76 -0.38 3.38
N TYR A 66 -10.35 -1.62 3.13
CA TYR A 66 -9.92 -2.09 1.83
C TYR A 66 -11.08 -2.08 0.82
N LEU A 67 -12.26 -2.55 1.22
CA LEU A 67 -13.45 -2.51 0.36
C LEU A 67 -13.84 -1.08 -0.02
N MET A 68 -13.79 -0.14 0.95
CA MET A 68 -14.02 1.28 0.68
C MET A 68 -12.98 1.84 -0.30
N LEU A 69 -11.69 1.55 -0.09
CA LEU A 69 -10.61 1.99 -0.96
C LEU A 69 -10.78 1.44 -2.38
N ILE A 70 -10.99 0.13 -2.52
CA ILE A 70 -11.20 -0.55 -3.80
C ILE A 70 -12.42 0.04 -4.51
N TYR A 71 -13.55 0.22 -3.82
CA TYR A 71 -14.77 0.80 -4.40
C TYR A 71 -14.57 2.25 -4.86
N GLY A 72 -13.94 3.08 -4.02
CA GLY A 72 -13.61 4.45 -4.34
C GLY A 72 -12.71 4.54 -5.57
N CYS A 73 -11.63 3.76 -5.61
CA CYS A 73 -10.75 3.67 -6.77
C CYS A 73 -11.47 3.11 -8.00
N TRP A 74 -12.35 2.11 -7.84
CA TRP A 74 -13.10 1.50 -8.95
C TRP A 74 -14.02 2.49 -9.65
N CYS A 75 -14.60 3.44 -8.90
CA CYS A 75 -15.37 4.55 -9.47
C CYS A 75 -14.51 5.48 -10.36
N ASN A 76 -13.18 5.41 -10.21
CA ASN A 76 -12.18 6.19 -10.93
C ASN A 76 -11.33 5.36 -11.92
N ARG A 77 -11.75 4.12 -12.25
CA ARG A 77 -11.01 3.21 -13.15
C ARG A 77 -10.76 3.73 -14.58
N HIS A 78 -11.42 4.83 -14.95
CA HIS A 78 -11.22 5.53 -16.22
C HIS A 78 -9.95 6.39 -16.21
N LEU A 79 -9.46 6.78 -15.02
CA LEU A 79 -8.23 7.54 -14.86
C LEU A 79 -7.01 6.64 -15.10
N PRO A 80 -5.92 7.17 -15.68
CA PRO A 80 -4.70 6.41 -15.94
C PRO A 80 -4.12 5.87 -14.63
N GLY A 81 -3.63 4.63 -14.66
CA GLY A 81 -2.93 4.00 -13.52
C GLY A 81 -3.84 3.43 -12.44
N ILE A 82 -5.08 3.92 -12.32
CA ILE A 82 -6.02 3.48 -11.28
C ILE A 82 -6.38 1.98 -11.39
N LYS A 83 -6.48 1.43 -12.61
CA LYS A 83 -6.71 -0.03 -12.77
C LYS A 83 -5.56 -0.87 -12.18
N LEU A 84 -4.32 -0.44 -12.39
CA LEU A 84 -3.15 -1.12 -11.85
C LEU A 84 -3.06 -0.95 -10.33
N PHE A 85 -3.41 0.24 -9.83
CA PHE A 85 -3.54 0.50 -8.40
C PHE A 85 -4.55 -0.44 -7.72
N ILE A 86 -5.73 -0.60 -8.33
CA ILE A 86 -6.78 -1.50 -7.84
C ILE A 86 -6.28 -2.94 -7.86
N LEU A 87 -5.63 -3.38 -8.95
CA LEU A 87 -5.08 -4.73 -9.03
C LEU A 87 -4.09 -5.01 -7.90
N GLY A 88 -3.13 -4.10 -7.66
CA GLY A 88 -2.17 -4.25 -6.56
C GLY A 88 -2.85 -4.28 -5.19
N THR A 89 -3.84 -3.39 -4.99
CA THR A 89 -4.61 -3.33 -3.74
C THR A 89 -5.42 -4.62 -3.53
N LEU A 90 -6.00 -5.19 -4.58
CA LEU A 90 -6.71 -6.47 -4.53
C LEU A 90 -5.78 -7.64 -4.20
N LEU A 91 -4.57 -7.67 -4.76
CA LEU A 91 -3.59 -8.71 -4.42
C LEU A 91 -3.24 -8.66 -2.93
N ASN A 92 -2.91 -7.47 -2.41
CA ASN A 92 -2.61 -7.30 -0.98
C ASN A 92 -3.82 -7.66 -0.12
N PHE A 93 -5.01 -7.23 -0.52
CA PHE A 93 -6.25 -7.54 0.18
C PHE A 93 -6.47 -9.05 0.30
N LEU A 94 -6.30 -9.79 -0.81
CA LEU A 94 -6.47 -11.25 -0.82
C LEU A 94 -5.50 -11.95 0.12
N VAL A 95 -4.23 -11.53 0.14
CA VAL A 95 -3.22 -12.07 1.07
C VAL A 95 -3.62 -11.79 2.51
N ILE A 96 -4.00 -10.55 2.82
CA ILE A 96 -4.38 -10.14 4.17
C ILE A 96 -5.59 -10.93 4.69
N ILE A 97 -6.66 -11.07 3.89
CA ILE A 97 -7.85 -11.79 4.34
C ILE A 97 -7.60 -13.29 4.48
N ALA A 98 -6.82 -13.89 3.57
CA ALA A 98 -6.50 -15.31 3.61
C ALA A 98 -5.68 -15.68 4.85
N ASN A 99 -4.94 -14.71 5.41
CA ASN A 99 -4.03 -14.94 6.54
C ASN A 99 -4.48 -14.27 7.85
N GLY A 100 -5.79 -14.11 8.05
CA GLY A 100 -6.35 -13.67 9.34
C GLY A 100 -6.34 -12.15 9.57
N GLY A 101 -6.26 -11.36 8.50
CA GLY A 101 -6.33 -9.89 8.56
C GLY A 101 -4.98 -9.20 8.78
N ARG A 102 -3.86 -9.93 8.69
CA ARG A 102 -2.51 -9.38 8.79
C ARG A 102 -1.68 -9.76 7.56
N MET A 103 -0.75 -8.89 7.21
CA MET A 103 0.14 -9.11 6.07
C MET A 103 1.31 -10.00 6.52
N PRO A 104 1.52 -11.19 5.93
CA PRO A 104 2.70 -11.99 6.18
C PRO A 104 3.95 -11.30 5.61
N VAL A 105 5.08 -11.39 6.32
CA VAL A 105 6.37 -10.85 5.88
C VAL A 105 7.48 -11.88 6.06
N SER A 106 8.32 -12.02 5.04
CA SER A 106 9.49 -12.92 5.10
C SER A 106 10.54 -12.38 6.06
N LEU A 107 10.91 -13.18 7.06
CA LEU A 107 11.96 -12.83 8.03
C LEU A 107 13.33 -12.78 7.34
N ASP A 108 13.61 -13.70 6.42
CA ASP A 108 14.84 -13.70 5.62
C ASP A 108 14.94 -12.43 4.75
N ALA A 109 13.81 -11.98 4.20
CA ALA A 109 13.76 -10.73 3.44
C ALA A 109 14.02 -9.50 4.35
N LEU A 110 13.48 -9.50 5.57
CA LEU A 110 13.77 -8.44 6.56
C LEU A 110 15.26 -8.43 6.91
N GLU A 111 15.85 -9.58 7.18
CA GLU A 111 17.28 -9.70 7.48
C GLU A 111 18.14 -9.21 6.30
N TRP A 112 17.84 -9.68 5.08
CA TRP A 112 18.56 -9.25 3.88
C TRP A 112 18.47 -7.74 3.66
N ALA A 113 17.31 -7.14 3.93
CA ALA A 113 17.09 -5.70 3.84
C ALA A 113 17.82 -4.91 4.96
N GLY A 114 18.42 -5.58 5.95
CA GLY A 114 19.07 -4.93 7.09
C GLY A 114 18.08 -4.47 8.17
N LEU A 115 16.91 -5.10 8.23
CA LEU A 115 15.82 -4.78 9.16
C LEU A 115 15.69 -5.83 10.28
N SER A 116 16.78 -6.50 10.65
CA SER A 116 16.76 -7.57 11.67
C SER A 116 16.24 -7.09 13.03
N SER A 117 16.42 -5.80 13.37
CA SER A 117 15.85 -5.19 14.59
C SER A 117 14.31 -5.12 14.60
N TYR A 118 13.67 -5.26 13.44
CA TYR A 118 12.21 -5.28 13.31
C TYR A 118 11.61 -6.68 13.52
N ILE A 119 12.42 -7.74 13.40
CA ILE A 119 11.97 -9.13 13.50
C ILE A 119 11.24 -9.41 14.83
N PRO A 120 11.75 -9.02 16.02
CA PRO A 120 11.06 -9.26 17.29
C PRO A 120 9.64 -8.66 17.31
N LEU A 121 9.47 -7.45 16.77
CA LEU A 121 8.17 -6.76 16.74
C LEU A 121 7.14 -7.49 15.87
N VAL A 122 7.59 -8.13 14.79
CA VAL A 122 6.75 -8.94 13.92
C VAL A 122 6.36 -10.24 14.61
N VAL A 123 7.31 -10.92 15.24
CA VAL A 123 7.10 -12.20 15.94
C VAL A 123 6.18 -12.03 17.16
N GLU A 124 6.36 -10.95 17.93
CA GLU A 124 5.53 -10.63 19.08
C GLU A 124 4.12 -10.11 18.72
N GLY A 125 3.83 -9.93 17.42
CA GLY A 125 2.52 -9.45 16.95
C GLY A 125 2.22 -8.00 17.35
N VAL A 126 3.27 -7.21 17.61
CA VAL A 126 3.17 -5.79 17.97
C VAL A 126 2.87 -4.94 16.73
N THR A 127 3.08 -5.49 15.53
CA THR A 127 2.90 -4.78 14.25
C THR A 127 1.67 -5.27 13.49
N LYS A 128 1.34 -4.58 12.40
CA LYS A 128 0.33 -5.03 11.42
C LYS A 128 0.79 -6.23 10.57
N HIS A 129 2.05 -6.62 10.69
CA HIS A 129 2.64 -7.74 9.98
C HIS A 129 2.71 -8.97 10.89
N GLN A 130 2.76 -10.14 10.28
CA GLN A 130 3.02 -11.40 10.96
C GLN A 130 4.13 -12.17 10.21
N PRO A 131 4.85 -13.08 10.85
CA PRO A 131 5.86 -13.87 10.18
C PRO A 131 5.24 -14.70 9.05
N LEU A 132 5.91 -14.76 7.90
CA LEU A 132 5.63 -15.73 6.86
C LEU A 132 6.10 -17.10 7.35
N THR A 133 5.17 -18.06 7.39
CA THR A 133 5.39 -19.46 7.81
C THR A 133 4.88 -20.44 6.74
N GLU A 134 5.11 -21.74 6.91
CA GLU A 134 4.63 -22.78 6.00
C GLU A 134 3.10 -22.84 5.85
N SER A 135 2.35 -22.36 6.85
CA SER A 135 0.88 -22.29 6.79
C SER A 135 0.35 -21.03 6.08
N THR A 136 1.24 -20.15 5.63
CA THR A 136 0.86 -18.90 4.95
C THR A 136 0.19 -19.21 3.62
N LEU A 137 -1.00 -18.66 3.41
CA LEU A 137 -1.71 -18.70 2.14
C LEU A 137 -1.20 -17.57 1.23
N LEU A 138 -1.05 -17.85 -0.07
CA LEU A 138 -0.55 -16.89 -1.06
C LEU A 138 0.85 -16.30 -0.72
N PRO A 139 1.84 -17.12 -0.31
CA PRO A 139 3.11 -16.62 0.24
C PRO A 139 3.91 -15.79 -0.78
N TYR A 140 3.82 -16.10 -2.08
CA TYR A 140 4.52 -15.35 -3.13
C TYR A 140 3.96 -13.93 -3.37
N LEU A 141 2.75 -13.65 -2.88
CA LEU A 141 2.13 -12.32 -2.96
C LEU A 141 2.29 -11.53 -1.66
N ALA A 142 2.87 -12.13 -0.62
CA ALA A 142 3.14 -11.48 0.65
C ALA A 142 4.35 -10.53 0.55
N ASP A 143 4.79 -9.97 1.69
CA ASP A 143 5.97 -9.09 1.72
C ASP A 143 7.23 -9.96 1.67
N VAL A 144 7.69 -10.24 0.44
CA VAL A 144 8.80 -11.16 0.15
C VAL A 144 9.91 -10.53 -0.68
N ILE A 145 9.74 -9.32 -1.19
CA ILE A 145 10.73 -8.64 -2.04
C ILE A 145 11.51 -7.65 -1.18
N PRO A 146 12.74 -7.99 -0.78
CA PRO A 146 13.56 -7.06 -0.02
C PRO A 146 14.16 -5.99 -0.93
N LEU A 147 14.08 -4.75 -0.50
CA LEU A 147 14.67 -3.59 -1.16
C LEU A 147 15.56 -2.87 -0.15
N ARG A 148 16.77 -2.52 -0.55
CA ARG A 148 17.71 -1.74 0.27
C ARG A 148 18.63 -0.88 -0.61
N PRO A 149 19.33 0.11 -0.03
CA PRO A 149 20.34 0.87 -0.76
C PRO A 149 21.39 -0.04 -1.45
N PRO A 150 21.85 0.30 -2.68
CA PRO A 150 21.61 1.54 -3.43
C PRO A 150 20.37 1.53 -4.36
N PHE A 151 19.58 0.44 -4.39
CA PHE A 151 18.43 0.33 -5.30
C PHE A 151 17.26 1.23 -4.91
N VAL A 152 17.14 1.53 -3.61
CA VAL A 152 16.15 2.39 -2.96
C VAL A 152 16.85 3.24 -1.90
N PHE A 153 16.25 4.35 -1.48
CA PHE A 153 16.77 5.23 -0.45
C PHE A 153 16.64 4.64 0.96
N SER A 154 15.61 3.85 1.23
CA SER A 154 15.32 3.23 2.54
C SER A 154 15.17 1.72 2.42
N SER A 155 15.63 0.98 3.43
CA SER A 155 15.39 -0.47 3.52
C SER A 155 13.91 -0.77 3.77
N MET A 156 13.36 -1.74 3.05
CA MET A 156 11.98 -2.19 3.17
C MET A 156 11.81 -3.59 2.59
N VAL A 157 10.73 -4.27 2.96
CA VAL A 157 10.27 -5.48 2.29
C VAL A 157 8.89 -5.18 1.74
N VAL A 158 8.65 -5.53 0.49
CA VAL A 158 7.42 -5.18 -0.24
C VAL A 158 6.82 -6.39 -0.92
N SER A 159 5.54 -6.31 -1.20
CA SER A 159 4.82 -7.30 -1.99
C SER A 159 4.77 -6.96 -3.49
N PRO A 160 4.48 -7.94 -4.37
CA PRO A 160 4.11 -7.66 -5.76
C PRO A 160 2.93 -6.70 -5.89
N GLY A 161 1.97 -6.77 -4.95
CA GLY A 161 0.83 -5.86 -4.93
C GLY A 161 1.24 -4.42 -4.61
N ASP A 162 2.18 -4.20 -3.68
CA ASP A 162 2.72 -2.86 -3.41
C ASP A 162 3.39 -2.25 -4.65
N ILE A 163 4.12 -3.06 -5.43
CA ILE A 163 4.76 -2.62 -6.67
C ILE A 163 3.68 -2.14 -7.65
N ALA A 164 2.62 -2.94 -7.86
CA ALA A 164 1.50 -2.56 -8.71
C ALA A 164 0.77 -1.30 -8.20
N VAL A 165 0.53 -1.18 -6.89
CA VAL A 165 -0.02 0.04 -6.26
C VAL A 165 0.85 1.26 -6.58
N THR A 166 2.16 1.13 -6.36
CA THR A 166 3.13 2.22 -6.50
C THR A 166 3.30 2.66 -7.95
N LEU A 167 3.38 1.72 -8.89
CA LEU A 167 3.41 2.01 -10.32
C LEU A 167 2.09 2.64 -10.78
N GLY A 168 0.96 2.14 -10.29
CA GLY A 168 -0.37 2.66 -10.61
C GLY A 168 -0.55 4.11 -10.18
N ILE A 169 -0.23 4.44 -8.92
CA ILE A 169 -0.34 5.82 -8.41
C ILE A 169 0.69 6.75 -9.05
N SER A 170 1.91 6.26 -9.31
CA SER A 170 2.94 7.02 -10.02
C SER A 170 2.49 7.40 -11.42
N TRP A 171 1.89 6.44 -12.15
CA TRP A 171 1.38 6.69 -13.49
C TRP A 171 0.18 7.66 -13.48
N PHE A 172 -0.72 7.52 -12.51
CA PHE A 172 -1.82 8.45 -12.29
C PHE A 172 -1.30 9.89 -12.11
N ILE A 173 -0.35 10.09 -11.20
CA ILE A 173 0.23 11.41 -10.90
C ILE A 173 0.95 11.99 -12.12
N TYR A 174 1.81 11.19 -12.76
CA TYR A 174 2.54 11.63 -13.95
C TYR A 174 1.58 12.11 -15.05
N LYS A 175 0.54 11.32 -15.36
CA LYS A 175 -0.43 11.66 -16.40
C LYS A 175 -1.34 12.82 -16.02
N GLY A 176 -1.69 12.96 -14.74
CA GLY A 176 -2.47 14.10 -14.24
C GLY A 176 -1.68 15.41 -14.32
N MET A 177 -0.36 15.37 -14.09
CA MET A 177 0.49 16.56 -14.18
C MET A 177 0.82 16.96 -15.62
N VAL A 178 1.22 15.99 -16.47
CA VAL A 178 1.70 16.21 -17.86
C VAL A 178 0.52 16.15 -18.85
N LYS A 179 -0.62 16.79 -18.53
CA LYS A 179 -1.80 16.85 -19.40
C LYS A 179 -1.35 17.21 -20.83
N LYS A 180 -1.74 16.40 -21.83
CA LYS A 180 -1.48 16.74 -23.24
C LYS A 180 -2.20 18.06 -23.51
N ILE A 181 -1.45 19.06 -23.96
CA ILE A 181 -1.99 20.25 -24.63
C ILE A 181 -2.80 19.78 -25.84
#